data_AF-A0A2R7RXY4-F1
#
_entry.id   AF-A0A2R7RXY4-F1
#
_cell.length_a   1.000
_cell.length_b   1.000
_cell.length_c   1.000
_cell.angle_alpha   90.00
_cell.angle_beta   90.00
_cell.angle_gamma   90.00
#
_symmetry.space_group_name_H-M   'P 1'
#
loop_
_entity.id
_entity.type
_entity.pdbx_description
1 polymer ?
#
loop_
_entity_poly.entity_id
_entity_poly.type
_entity_poly.pdbx_seq_one_letter_code
_entity_poly.pdbx_strand_id
1 'polypeptide(L)'
;MTRKTLLALAAFTLTAAAQAATYNVAGSFDSAPGTTVLTGEFSFNDAGLPADFDGTLDLTALSISFMGQTYTLAQATDSYVQFEMGALTGPNASFTVPGGILALQSFFGASNFTYAANGGDLGGTLSFSIANSVPEPGTWALLLGGLAAVGAARRRRG
;
A
#
# COMPACT_ATOMS: atom_id res chain seq x y z
N MET A 1 45.11 -22.93 -12.59
CA MET A 1 44.54 -21.57 -12.50
C MET A 1 43.08 -21.59 -12.95
N THR A 2 42.12 -21.98 -12.10
CA THR A 2 40.68 -22.05 -12.47
C THR A 2 39.76 -21.94 -11.24
N ARG A 3 40.12 -21.11 -10.25
CA ARG A 3 39.34 -20.92 -9.00
C ARG A 3 38.62 -19.56 -8.91
N LYS A 4 38.80 -18.67 -9.89
CA LYS A 4 38.28 -17.30 -9.83
C LYS A 4 36.95 -17.09 -10.58
N THR A 5 36.50 -18.06 -11.38
CA THR A 5 35.30 -17.93 -12.23
C THR A 5 33.99 -18.31 -11.53
N LEU A 6 34.04 -18.85 -10.31
CA LEU A 6 32.84 -19.30 -9.57
C LEU A 6 32.25 -18.26 -8.62
N LEU A 7 32.96 -17.18 -8.28
CA LEU A 7 32.41 -16.12 -7.43
C LEU A 7 31.56 -15.08 -8.20
N ALA A 8 31.63 -15.05 -9.53
CA ALA A 8 30.89 -14.07 -10.33
C ALA A 8 29.41 -14.44 -10.57
N LEU A 9 29.00 -15.69 -10.29
CA LEU A 9 27.63 -16.17 -10.51
C LEU A 9 26.74 -16.11 -9.26
N ALA A 10 27.24 -15.61 -8.13
CA ALA A 10 26.45 -15.39 -6.91
C ALA A 10 25.98 -13.92 -6.76
N ALA A 11 26.44 -13.03 -7.63
CA ALA A 11 26.14 -11.59 -7.58
C ALA A 11 25.03 -11.14 -8.54
N PHE A 12 24.43 -12.07 -9.29
CA PHE A 12 23.27 -11.75 -10.13
C PHE A 12 21.99 -11.76 -9.29
N THR A 13 21.45 -10.54 -9.12
CA THR A 13 20.02 -10.22 -9.03
C THR A 13 19.29 -10.55 -7.72
N LEU A 14 19.67 -9.86 -6.65
CA LEU A 14 18.69 -9.36 -5.67
C LEU A 14 18.41 -7.88 -5.95
N THR A 15 18.04 -7.55 -7.18
CA THR A 15 17.30 -6.31 -7.42
C THR A 15 15.89 -6.56 -6.92
N ALA A 16 15.63 -6.22 -5.66
CA ALA A 16 14.27 -6.04 -5.19
C ALA A 16 13.63 -5.06 -6.16
N ALA A 17 12.67 -5.53 -6.96
CA ALA A 17 11.88 -4.64 -7.79
C ALA A 17 11.16 -3.71 -6.81
N ALA A 18 11.50 -2.43 -6.82
CA ALA A 18 10.70 -1.39 -6.20
C ALA A 18 9.31 -1.47 -6.85
N GLN A 19 8.34 -2.01 -6.12
CA GLN A 19 6.99 -2.18 -6.60
C GLN A 19 6.15 -1.16 -5.86
N ALA A 20 5.49 -0.26 -6.60
CA ALA A 20 4.54 0.67 -6.00
C ALA A 20 3.50 -0.14 -5.21
N ALA A 21 3.41 0.13 -3.91
CA ALA A 21 2.48 -0.56 -3.05
C ALA A 21 1.06 -0.07 -3.37
N THR A 22 0.18 -0.99 -3.77
CA THR A 22 -1.23 -0.70 -4.02
C THR A 22 -2.07 -1.15 -2.84
N TYR A 23 -2.95 -0.27 -2.37
CA TYR A 23 -3.85 -0.49 -1.26
C TYR A 23 -5.30 -0.30 -1.71
N ASN A 24 -6.16 -1.24 -1.34
CA ASN A 24 -7.61 -1.08 -1.44
C ASN A 24 -8.09 -0.22 -0.28
N VAL A 25 -9.11 0.60 -0.52
CA VAL A 25 -9.76 1.46 0.48
C VAL A 25 -11.24 1.11 0.56
N ALA A 26 -11.77 1.11 1.78
CA ALA A 26 -13.19 1.03 2.05
C ALA A 26 -13.54 1.99 3.19
N GLY A 27 -14.65 2.71 3.06
CA GLY A 27 -15.17 3.62 4.06
C GLY A 27 -16.66 3.42 4.34
N SER A 28 -17.04 3.62 5.61
CA SER A 28 -18.43 3.62 6.08
C SER A 28 -18.70 4.88 6.90
N PHE A 29 -19.88 5.47 6.79
CA PHE A 29 -20.29 6.56 7.67
C PHE A 29 -20.45 6.06 9.11
N ASP A 30 -20.14 6.92 10.08
CA ASP A 30 -20.25 6.59 11.50
C ASP A 30 -21.71 6.39 11.95
N SER A 31 -22.65 7.03 11.24
CA SER A 31 -24.08 6.87 11.44
C SER A 31 -24.65 5.54 10.92
N ALA A 32 -23.89 4.83 10.08
CA ALA A 32 -24.28 3.55 9.48
C ALA A 32 -23.07 2.60 9.36
N PRO A 33 -22.48 2.19 10.49
CA PRO A 33 -21.28 1.37 10.49
C PRO A 33 -21.53 0.04 9.76
N GLY A 34 -20.53 -0.41 9.00
CA GLY A 34 -20.59 -1.66 8.23
C GLY A 34 -21.28 -1.58 6.87
N THR A 35 -21.90 -0.44 6.53
CA THR A 35 -22.33 -0.16 5.15
C THR A 35 -21.23 0.56 4.42
N THR A 36 -20.59 -0.12 3.47
CA THR A 36 -19.54 0.50 2.64
C THR A 36 -20.16 1.52 1.70
N VAL A 37 -19.84 2.79 1.91
CA VAL A 37 -20.32 3.93 1.09
C VAL A 37 -19.24 4.48 0.17
N LEU A 38 -17.99 4.17 0.48
CA LEU A 38 -16.80 4.59 -0.25
C LEU A 38 -15.93 3.36 -0.48
N THR A 39 -15.51 3.14 -1.72
CA THR A 39 -14.50 2.12 -2.07
C THR A 39 -13.43 2.73 -2.96
N GLY A 40 -12.28 2.09 -3.07
CA GLY A 40 -11.26 2.58 -3.99
C GLY A 40 -9.92 1.89 -3.85
N GLU A 41 -8.93 2.51 -4.46
CA GLU A 41 -7.54 2.11 -4.38
C GLU A 41 -6.62 3.33 -4.41
N PHE A 42 -5.46 3.21 -3.80
CA PHE A 42 -4.37 4.18 -3.93
C PHE A 42 -3.03 3.46 -4.00
N SER A 43 -2.05 4.13 -4.59
CA SER A 43 -0.67 3.66 -4.62
C SER A 43 0.31 4.81 -4.49
N PHE A 44 1.50 4.49 -4.01
CA PHE A 44 2.62 5.42 -3.86
C PHE A 44 3.94 4.65 -4.03
N ASN A 45 5.04 5.39 -4.18
CA ASN A 45 6.37 4.82 -4.23
C ASN A 45 6.99 4.81 -2.83
N ASP A 46 7.22 3.62 -2.29
CA ASP A 46 7.82 3.38 -0.97
C ASP A 46 9.30 2.95 -1.04
N ALA A 47 9.90 3.04 -2.23
CA ALA A 47 11.27 2.58 -2.45
C ALA A 47 12.28 3.35 -1.58
N GLY A 48 12.96 2.61 -0.70
CA GLY A 48 14.03 3.16 0.12
C GLY A 48 13.55 3.96 1.33
N LEU A 49 12.26 3.87 1.70
CA LEU A 49 11.80 4.42 2.96
C LEU A 49 12.45 3.69 4.14
N PRO A 50 12.97 4.43 5.15
CA PRO A 50 13.42 3.82 6.38
C PRO A 50 12.23 3.26 7.17
N ALA A 51 12.47 2.25 8.00
CA ALA A 51 11.43 1.54 8.74
C ALA A 51 10.70 2.42 9.78
N ASP A 52 11.26 3.57 10.12
CA ASP A 52 10.75 4.56 11.07
C ASP A 52 10.32 5.87 10.38
N PHE A 53 10.09 5.82 9.07
CA PHE A 53 9.69 7.00 8.28
C PHE A 53 8.45 7.69 8.89
N ASP A 54 8.56 9.01 9.07
CA ASP A 54 7.50 9.89 9.56
C ASP A 54 7.37 11.07 8.59
N GLY A 55 6.18 11.27 8.03
CA GLY A 55 5.91 12.30 7.05
C GLY A 55 4.96 11.88 5.94
N THR A 56 5.01 12.63 4.84
CA THR A 56 4.09 12.46 3.70
C THR A 56 4.82 12.04 2.43
N LEU A 57 4.15 11.27 1.59
CA LEU A 57 4.61 10.96 0.23
C LEU A 57 3.53 11.27 -0.79
N ASP A 58 3.94 11.57 -2.01
CA ASP A 58 3.01 11.80 -3.11
C ASP A 58 2.35 10.48 -3.54
N LEU A 59 1.05 10.56 -3.85
CA LEU A 59 0.32 9.45 -4.45
C LEU A 59 0.71 9.31 -5.92
N THR A 60 0.97 8.07 -6.36
CA THR A 60 1.18 7.74 -7.78
C THR A 60 -0.13 7.40 -8.48
N ALA A 61 -1.10 6.86 -7.75
CA ALA A 61 -2.46 6.66 -8.22
C ALA A 61 -3.44 6.79 -7.06
N LEU A 62 -4.65 7.25 -7.37
CA LEU A 62 -5.79 7.32 -6.46
C LEU A 62 -7.06 7.18 -7.28
N SER A 63 -7.95 6.29 -6.87
CA SER A 63 -9.25 6.06 -7.47
C SER A 63 -10.26 5.75 -6.37
N ILE A 64 -11.27 6.60 -6.21
CA ILE A 64 -12.29 6.50 -5.17
C ILE A 64 -13.66 6.45 -5.82
N SER A 65 -14.43 5.41 -5.54
CA SER A 65 -15.85 5.31 -5.87
C SER A 65 -16.68 5.77 -4.69
N PHE A 66 -17.47 6.82 -4.89
CA PHE A 66 -18.38 7.37 -3.89
C PHE A 66 -19.67 7.85 -4.57
N MET A 67 -20.83 7.49 -4.01
CA MET A 67 -22.15 7.81 -4.57
C MET A 67 -22.32 7.43 -6.05
N GLY A 68 -21.72 6.31 -6.46
CA GLY A 68 -21.78 5.81 -7.83
C GLY A 68 -20.92 6.57 -8.84
N GLN A 69 -20.07 7.49 -8.38
CA GLN A 69 -19.10 8.21 -9.22
C GLN A 69 -17.67 7.85 -8.83
N THR A 70 -16.79 7.84 -9.82
CA THR A 70 -15.35 7.60 -9.62
C THR A 70 -14.58 8.92 -9.68
N TYR A 71 -13.79 9.15 -8.63
CA TYR A 71 -12.89 10.29 -8.48
C TYR A 71 -11.45 9.80 -8.54
N THR A 72 -10.65 10.44 -9.37
CA THR A 72 -9.26 10.03 -9.65
C THR A 72 -8.27 11.04 -9.08
N LEU A 73 -7.00 10.65 -9.00
CA LEU A 73 -5.91 11.53 -8.57
C LEU A 73 -5.89 12.88 -9.30
N ALA A 74 -6.22 12.89 -10.59
CA ALA A 74 -6.26 14.11 -11.40
C ALA A 74 -7.33 15.13 -10.94
N GLN A 75 -8.33 14.68 -10.17
CA GLN A 75 -9.40 15.50 -9.62
C GLN A 75 -9.18 15.82 -8.13
N ALA A 76 -8.16 15.24 -7.52
CA ALA A 76 -7.86 15.43 -6.11
C ALA A 76 -7.09 16.74 -5.87
N THR A 77 -7.35 17.37 -4.73
CA THR A 77 -6.52 18.44 -4.17
C THR A 77 -5.89 17.99 -2.86
N ASP A 78 -4.70 18.51 -2.52
CA ASP A 78 -3.92 18.14 -1.34
C ASP A 78 -3.75 16.62 -1.18
N SER A 79 -3.41 15.96 -2.29
CA SER A 79 -3.30 14.50 -2.37
C SER A 79 -1.93 13.99 -1.92
N TYR A 80 -1.90 13.21 -0.85
CA TYR A 80 -0.69 12.56 -0.35
C TYR A 80 -1.05 11.33 0.47
N VAL A 81 -0.04 10.57 0.88
CA VAL A 81 -0.16 9.50 1.87
C VAL A 81 0.64 9.87 3.11
N GLN A 82 0.09 9.60 4.30
CA GLN A 82 0.72 9.92 5.58
C GLN A 82 1.31 8.67 6.23
N PHE A 83 2.50 8.83 6.82
CA PHE A 83 3.17 7.87 7.66
C PHE A 83 3.43 8.45 9.05
N GLU A 84 3.33 7.62 10.08
CA GLU A 84 3.70 7.95 11.46
C GLU A 84 4.51 6.79 12.04
N MET A 85 5.75 7.06 12.46
CA MET A 85 6.67 6.05 13.03
C MET A 85 6.79 4.76 12.17
N GLY A 86 6.84 4.92 10.84
CA GLY A 86 6.92 3.80 9.89
C GLY A 86 5.60 3.12 9.57
N ALA A 87 4.52 3.47 10.25
CA ALA A 87 3.19 2.94 9.97
C ALA A 87 2.47 3.82 8.96
N LEU A 88 1.87 3.20 7.94
CA LEU A 88 0.98 3.87 7.00
C LEU A 88 -0.30 4.29 7.73
N THR A 89 -0.54 5.58 7.87
CA THR A 89 -1.78 6.13 8.44
C THR A 89 -2.90 6.09 7.41
N GLY A 90 -2.62 6.44 6.14
CA GLY A 90 -3.54 6.35 5.01
C GLY A 90 -3.46 7.53 4.03
N PRO A 91 -4.38 7.60 3.05
CA PRO A 91 -4.41 8.66 2.04
C PRO A 91 -5.16 9.91 2.51
N ASN A 92 -4.61 11.08 2.18
CA ASN A 92 -5.27 12.37 2.25
C ASN A 92 -5.60 12.84 0.83
N ALA A 93 -6.80 13.36 0.61
CA ALA A 93 -7.21 13.97 -0.65
C ALA A 93 -8.58 14.65 -0.47
N SER A 94 -8.82 15.73 -1.21
CA SER A 94 -10.15 16.33 -1.29
C SER A 94 -10.69 16.31 -2.72
N PHE A 95 -11.99 16.06 -2.86
CA PHE A 95 -12.70 15.96 -4.12
C PHE A 95 -13.95 16.85 -4.09
N THR A 96 -14.19 17.56 -5.18
CA THR A 96 -15.51 18.17 -5.42
C THR A 96 -16.46 17.08 -5.91
N VAL A 97 -17.56 16.88 -5.19
CA VAL A 97 -18.56 15.85 -5.48
C VAL A 97 -19.94 16.51 -5.70
N PRO A 98 -20.91 15.83 -6.32
CA PRO A 98 -22.26 16.37 -6.46
C PRO A 98 -22.85 16.76 -5.10
N GLY A 99 -23.12 18.06 -4.92
CA GLY A 99 -23.72 18.60 -3.71
C GLY A 99 -22.74 18.98 -2.59
N GLY A 100 -21.43 18.77 -2.76
CA GLY A 100 -20.50 19.01 -1.67
C GLY A 100 -19.02 18.71 -1.93
N ILE A 101 -18.29 18.48 -0.84
CA ILE A 101 -16.88 18.11 -0.84
C ILE A 101 -16.74 16.77 -0.10
N LEU A 102 -15.98 15.86 -0.68
CA LEU A 102 -15.50 14.64 -0.03
C LEU A 102 -14.03 14.84 0.33
N ALA A 103 -13.69 14.78 1.61
CA ALA A 103 -12.32 14.88 2.11
C ALA A 103 -11.91 13.57 2.78
N LEU A 104 -10.84 12.95 2.30
CA LEU A 104 -10.11 11.89 2.98
C LEU A 104 -9.06 12.54 3.88
N GLN A 105 -8.97 12.07 5.12
CA GLN A 105 -8.12 12.66 6.15
C GLN A 105 -7.36 11.55 6.87
N SER A 106 -6.05 11.66 6.90
CA SER A 106 -5.16 10.74 7.62
C SER A 106 -4.34 11.54 8.62
N PHE A 107 -4.63 11.37 9.91
CA PHE A 107 -3.98 12.13 10.97
C PHE A 107 -4.05 11.39 12.31
N PHE A 108 -3.00 11.51 13.12
CA PHE A 108 -2.89 10.91 14.46
C PHE A 108 -3.17 9.41 14.49
N GLY A 109 -2.59 8.67 13.55
CA GLY A 109 -2.74 7.22 13.47
C GLY A 109 -4.14 6.72 13.08
N ALA A 110 -5.02 7.61 12.62
CA ALA A 110 -6.34 7.27 12.12
C ALA A 110 -6.55 7.76 10.69
N SER A 111 -7.37 7.04 9.94
CA SER A 111 -7.86 7.47 8.63
C SER A 111 -9.37 7.55 8.63
N ASN A 112 -9.88 8.72 8.28
CA ASN A 112 -11.28 9.07 8.26
C ASN A 112 -11.62 9.76 6.94
N PHE A 113 -12.91 9.94 6.70
CA PHE A 113 -13.38 10.81 5.64
C PHE A 113 -14.54 11.66 6.13
N THR A 114 -14.75 12.81 5.49
CA THR A 114 -15.89 13.68 5.71
C THR A 114 -16.55 13.98 4.37
N TYR A 115 -17.88 13.92 4.35
CA TYR A 115 -18.70 14.40 3.25
C TYR A 115 -19.50 15.61 3.72
N ALA A 116 -19.10 16.79 3.25
CA ALA A 116 -19.73 18.07 3.57
C ALA A 116 -20.64 18.48 2.42
N ALA A 117 -21.95 18.45 2.61
CA ALA A 117 -22.93 18.75 1.56
C ALA A 117 -24.16 19.47 2.09
N ASN A 118 -24.66 20.44 1.32
CA ASN A 118 -25.88 21.20 1.64
C ASN A 118 -25.91 21.79 3.07
N GLY A 119 -24.75 22.16 3.62
CA GLY A 119 -24.62 22.74 4.96
C GLY A 119 -24.62 21.72 6.11
N GLY A 120 -24.50 20.42 5.82
CA GLY A 120 -24.28 19.37 6.82
C GLY A 120 -23.03 18.55 6.53
N ASP A 121 -22.43 18.03 7.61
CA ASP A 121 -21.22 17.21 7.55
C ASP A 121 -21.51 15.78 8.03
N LEU A 122 -21.11 14.80 7.23
CA LEU A 122 -21.15 13.38 7.58
C LEU A 122 -19.72 12.85 7.70
N GLY A 123 -19.37 12.37 8.90
CA GLY A 123 -18.10 11.70 9.17
C GLY A 123 -18.18 10.20 8.94
N GLY A 124 -17.05 9.61 8.60
CA GLY A 124 -16.89 8.18 8.50
C GLY A 124 -15.45 7.74 8.69
N THR A 125 -15.29 6.45 8.96
CA THR A 125 -13.98 5.81 9.11
C THR A 125 -13.52 5.23 7.76
N LEU A 126 -12.22 5.34 7.47
CA LEU A 126 -11.57 4.65 6.36
C LEU A 126 -10.79 3.45 6.86
N SER A 127 -10.82 2.39 6.07
CA SER A 127 -10.01 1.19 6.24
C SER A 127 -9.29 0.90 4.94
N PHE A 128 -8.08 0.34 5.02
CA PHE A 128 -7.32 -0.04 3.85
C PHE A 128 -6.56 -1.34 4.06
N SER A 129 -6.31 -2.05 2.97
CA SER A 129 -5.59 -3.31 2.95
C SER A 129 -4.75 -3.41 1.68
N ILE A 130 -3.64 -4.15 1.75
CA ILE A 130 -2.77 -4.35 0.58
C ILE A 130 -3.58 -5.09 -0.50
N ALA A 131 -3.63 -4.51 -1.72
CA ALA A 131 -4.49 -5.01 -2.79
C ALA A 131 -4.03 -6.36 -3.34
N ASN A 132 -2.72 -6.62 -3.35
CA ASN A 132 -2.11 -7.88 -3.74
C ASN A 132 -1.09 -8.30 -2.70
N SER A 133 -1.52 -8.96 -1.62
CA SER A 133 -0.57 -9.69 -0.77
C SER A 133 -0.06 -10.89 -1.56
N VAL A 134 0.97 -10.71 -2.37
CA VAL A 134 1.68 -11.83 -3.00
C VAL A 134 2.28 -12.65 -1.85
N PRO A 135 1.92 -13.93 -1.66
CA PRO A 135 2.61 -14.78 -0.70
C PRO A 135 4.07 -14.83 -1.12
N GLU A 136 4.97 -14.37 -0.26
CA GLU A 136 6.38 -14.20 -0.64
C GLU A 136 6.92 -15.50 -1.29
N PRO A 137 7.37 -15.45 -2.56
CA PRO A 137 7.97 -16.60 -3.24
C PRO A 137 9.26 -17.09 -2.54
N GLY A 138 9.82 -16.28 -1.64
CA GLY A 138 11.08 -16.52 -0.97
C GLY A 138 11.05 -17.68 0.04
N THR A 139 10.04 -17.78 0.91
CA THR A 139 10.09 -18.74 2.02
C THR A 139 10.09 -20.18 1.52
N TRP A 140 9.24 -20.50 0.55
CA TRP A 140 9.15 -21.83 -0.03
C TRP A 140 10.33 -22.13 -0.95
N ALA A 141 10.76 -21.17 -1.77
CA ALA A 141 11.90 -21.35 -2.66
C ALA A 141 13.22 -21.48 -1.88
N LEU A 142 13.41 -20.75 -0.78
CA LEU A 142 14.57 -20.88 0.10
C LEU A 142 14.53 -22.16 0.93
N LEU A 143 13.35 -22.58 1.39
CA LEU A 143 13.20 -23.86 2.08
C LEU A 143 13.51 -25.04 1.13
N LEU A 144 12.95 -25.02 -0.08
CA LEU A 144 13.21 -26.04 -1.10
C LEU A 144 14.66 -25.99 -1.60
N GLY A 145 15.21 -24.80 -1.82
CA GLY A 145 16.62 -24.59 -2.18
C GLY A 145 17.56 -25.09 -1.08
N GLY A 146 17.25 -24.81 0.19
CA GLY A 146 17.99 -25.31 1.35
C GLY A 146 17.94 -26.83 1.47
N LEU A 147 16.76 -27.44 1.30
CA LEU A 147 16.59 -28.90 1.30
C LEU A 147 17.36 -29.57 0.16
N ALA A 148 17.30 -29.01 -1.05
CA ALA A 148 18.05 -29.52 -2.20
C ALA A 148 19.56 -29.46 -1.96
N ALA A 149 20.07 -28.37 -1.37
CA ALA A 149 21.47 -28.22 -1.01
C ALA A 149 21.92 -29.25 0.04
N VAL A 150 21.11 -29.50 1.07
CA VAL A 150 21.38 -30.52 2.11
C VAL A 150 21.40 -31.93 1.51
N GLY A 151 20.43 -32.26 0.64
CA GLY A 151 20.37 -33.54 -0.06
C GLY A 151 21.61 -33.79 -0.94
N ALA A 152 22.06 -32.77 -1.68
CA ALA A 152 23.26 -32.84 -2.49
C ALA A 152 24.55 -33.00 -1.65
N ALA A 153 24.62 -32.34 -0.49
CA ALA A 153 25.75 -32.46 0.44
C ALA A 153 25.86 -33.86 1.07
N ARG A 154 24.72 -34.50 1.40
CA ARG A 154 24.67 -35.86 1.95
C ARG A 154 25.12 -36.90 0.92
N ARG A 155 24.73 -36.76 -0.35
CA ARG A 155 25.13 -37.68 -1.44
C ARG A 155 26.63 -37.67 -1.73
N ARG A 156 27.34 -36.59 -1.41
CA ARG A 156 28.80 -36.47 -1.61
C ARG A 156 29.65 -37.06 -0.48
N ARG A 157 29.04 -37.43 0.65
CA ARG A 157 29.74 -37.97 1.83
C ARG A 157 29.48 -39.47 2.07
N GLY A 158 28.65 -40.10 1.24
CA GLY A 158 28.39 -41.54 1.24
C GLY A 158 29.05 -42.22 0.05
#